data_AF-A9BW37-F1
#
_entry.id   AF-A9BW37-F1
#
_cell.length_a   1.000
_cell.length_b   1.000
_cell.length_c   1.000
_cell.angle_alpha   90.00
_cell.angle_beta   90.00
_cell.angle_gamma   90.00
#
_symmetry.space_group_name_H-M   'P 1'
#
loop_
_entity.id
_entity.type
_entity.pdbx_description
1 polymer ?
#
loop_
_entity_poly.entity_id
_entity_poly.type
_entity_poly.pdbx_seq_one_letter_code
_entity_poly.pdbx_strand_id
1 'polypeptide(L)'
;MTKAWIVSGAVAVAALVLVAANYHIVTGSTVSGVTFQKKMSMSLSETFVNLDSVGNMPMIVARAQYPMFVASMERAITATEDALVKACGKDIQVGMSKGVVLHRCGQPANVETEDFDVEKMRWRTGLLVHVQHGLVTYVSGR
;
A
#
# COMPACT_ATOMS: atom_id res chain seq x y z
N MET A 1 -18.40 -4.34 48.25
CA MET A 1 -17.28 -4.88 47.43
C MET A 1 -17.72 -5.29 46.03
N THR A 2 -18.88 -5.91 45.84
CA THR A 2 -19.40 -6.37 44.52
C THR A 2 -19.51 -5.30 43.43
N LYS A 3 -19.89 -4.05 43.77
CA LYS A 3 -20.01 -2.95 42.79
C LYS A 3 -18.68 -2.56 42.12
N ALA A 4 -17.56 -2.67 42.83
CA ALA A 4 -16.25 -2.32 42.28
C ALA A 4 -15.80 -3.32 41.20
N TRP A 5 -16.04 -4.62 41.41
CA TRP A 5 -15.73 -5.67 40.45
C TRP A 5 -16.54 -5.55 39.16
N ILE A 6 -17.81 -5.14 39.26
CA ILE A 6 -18.69 -4.92 38.10
C ILE A 6 -18.18 -3.75 37.26
N VAL A 7 -17.80 -2.64 37.89
CA VAL A 7 -17.27 -1.47 37.19
C VAL A 7 -15.93 -1.79 36.53
N SER A 8 -15.00 -2.46 37.22
CA SER A 8 -13.73 -2.88 36.65
C SER A 8 -13.91 -3.85 35.47
N GLY A 9 -14.86 -4.78 35.57
CA GLY A 9 -15.20 -5.70 34.49
C GLY A 9 -15.74 -4.98 33.26
N ALA A 10 -16.65 -4.03 33.45
CA ALA A 10 -17.23 -3.24 32.35
C ALA A 10 -16.17 -2.41 31.60
N VAL A 11 -15.23 -1.80 32.33
CA VAL A 11 -14.13 -1.03 31.73
C VAL A 11 -13.20 -1.92 30.92
N ALA A 12 -12.87 -3.12 31.42
CA ALA A 12 -12.02 -4.07 30.71
C ALA A 12 -12.68 -4.55 29.40
N VAL A 13 -13.97 -4.86 29.43
CA VAL A 13 -14.73 -5.27 28.24
C VAL A 13 -14.81 -4.12 27.23
N ALA A 14 -15.09 -2.90 27.67
CA ALA A 14 -15.14 -1.74 26.78
C ALA A 14 -13.78 -1.47 26.10
N ALA A 15 -12.68 -1.58 26.84
CA ALA A 15 -11.33 -1.47 26.29
C ALA A 15 -11.04 -2.55 25.24
N LEU A 16 -11.45 -3.80 25.51
CA LEU A 16 -11.25 -4.91 24.58
C LEU A 16 -12.07 -4.74 23.29
N VAL A 17 -13.31 -4.25 23.39
CA VAL A 17 -14.14 -3.91 22.23
C VAL A 17 -13.52 -2.77 21.41
N LEU A 18 -12.98 -1.74 22.07
CA LEU A 18 -12.30 -0.65 21.37
C LEU A 18 -11.04 -1.12 20.62
N VAL A 19 -10.27 -2.03 21.21
CA VAL A 19 -9.10 -2.63 20.55
C VAL A 19 -9.53 -3.49 19.37
N ALA A 20 -10.51 -4.39 19.56
CA ALA A 20 -11.03 -5.25 18.51
C ALA A 20 -11.70 -4.47 17.35
N ALA A 21 -12.31 -3.33 17.66
CA ALA A 21 -12.92 -2.46 16.66
C ALA A 21 -11.90 -1.67 15.82
N ASN A 22 -10.69 -1.46 16.35
CA ASN A 22 -9.66 -0.62 15.71
C ASN A 22 -8.45 -1.39 15.19
N TYR A 23 -8.26 -2.66 15.56
CA TYR A 23 -7.11 -3.47 15.14
C TYR A 23 -7.51 -4.84 14.61
N HIS A 24 -6.81 -5.29 13.56
CA HIS A 24 -6.74 -6.67 13.11
C HIS A 24 -5.55 -7.35 13.76
N ILE A 25 -5.76 -8.59 14.20
CA ILE A 25 -4.73 -9.49 14.70
C ILE A 25 -4.32 -10.37 13.52
N VAL A 26 -3.08 -10.21 13.09
CA VAL A 26 -2.51 -10.88 11.92
C VAL A 26 -1.46 -11.87 12.39
N THR A 27 -1.58 -13.11 11.93
CA THR A 27 -0.66 -14.20 12.23
C THR A 27 -0.31 -14.96 10.95
N GLY A 28 0.82 -15.66 10.92
CA GLY A 28 1.19 -16.51 9.79
C GLY A 28 2.66 -16.92 9.82
N SER A 29 3.02 -17.93 9.03
CA SER A 29 4.37 -18.50 8.92
C SER A 29 5.41 -17.51 8.40
N THR A 30 4.98 -16.51 7.62
CA THR A 30 5.83 -15.46 7.04
C THR A 30 6.03 -14.25 7.95
N VAL A 31 5.28 -14.14 9.05
CA VAL A 31 5.40 -13.05 10.03
C VAL A 31 5.85 -13.63 11.36
N SER A 32 6.95 -13.12 11.90
CA SER A 32 7.48 -13.55 13.20
C SER A 32 6.57 -13.10 14.35
N GLY A 33 5.47 -13.82 14.57
CA GLY A 33 4.55 -13.65 15.69
C GLY A 33 3.25 -12.91 15.37
N VAL A 34 2.51 -12.58 16.43
CA VAL A 34 1.22 -11.89 16.35
C VAL A 34 1.46 -10.40 16.09
N THR A 35 0.95 -9.88 14.98
CA THR A 35 1.07 -8.47 14.62
C THR A 35 -0.30 -7.77 14.64
N PHE A 36 -0.35 -6.56 15.19
CA PHE A 36 -1.57 -5.77 15.26
C PHE A 36 -1.55 -4.71 14.14
N GLN A 37 -2.46 -4.83 13.19
CA GLN A 37 -2.62 -3.88 12.08
C GLN A 37 -3.85 -3.01 12.31
N LYS A 38 -3.72 -1.69 12.16
CA LYS A 38 -4.84 -0.76 12.38
C LYS A 38 -5.90 -0.93 11.29
N LYS A 39 -7.17 -1.01 11.67
CA LYS A 39 -8.31 -1.04 10.73
C LYS A 39 -8.48 0.32 10.05
N MET A 40 -8.89 0.29 8.80
CA MET A 40 -9.17 1.50 8.00
C MET A 40 -10.45 2.22 8.42
N SER A 41 -11.40 1.49 9.00
CA SER A 41 -12.62 2.01 9.61
C SER A 41 -12.88 1.24 10.91
N MET A 42 -13.50 1.92 11.88
CA MET A 42 -13.88 1.26 13.12
C MET A 42 -14.99 0.24 12.84
N SER A 43 -14.70 -1.03 13.01
CA SER A 43 -15.64 -2.13 12.75
C SER A 43 -15.24 -3.37 13.54
N LEU A 44 -16.23 -4.14 13.98
CA LEU A 44 -16.02 -5.45 14.61
C LEU A 44 -15.93 -6.60 13.59
N SER A 45 -16.10 -6.31 12.29
CA SER A 45 -15.90 -7.31 11.24
C SER A 45 -14.44 -7.80 11.20
N GLU A 46 -14.27 -9.11 11.07
CA GLU A 46 -13.01 -9.88 10.98
C GLU A 46 -11.81 -9.29 11.72
N THR A 47 -11.54 -9.79 12.92
CA THR A 47 -10.39 -9.38 13.74
C THR A 47 -9.21 -10.34 13.65
N PHE A 48 -9.39 -11.53 13.11
CA PHE A 48 -8.33 -12.56 13.03
C PHE A 48 -8.11 -12.93 11.57
N VAL A 49 -6.90 -12.65 11.06
CA VAL A 49 -6.52 -12.98 9.68
C VAL A 49 -5.24 -13.77 9.71
N ASN A 50 -5.29 -15.00 9.18
CA ASN A 50 -4.09 -15.81 9.00
C ASN A 50 -3.53 -15.61 7.59
N LEU A 51 -2.34 -15.02 7.50
CA LEU A 51 -1.64 -14.76 6.24
C LEU A 51 -1.37 -16.02 5.43
N ASP A 52 -1.15 -17.16 6.08
CA ASP A 52 -0.88 -18.43 5.38
C ASP A 52 -2.11 -18.92 4.62
N SER A 53 -3.30 -18.68 5.19
CA SER A 53 -4.55 -19.00 4.51
C SER A 53 -4.79 -18.09 3.31
N VAL A 54 -4.48 -16.80 3.42
CA VAL A 54 -4.72 -15.84 2.34
C VAL A 54 -3.67 -15.93 1.23
N GLY A 55 -2.40 -16.16 1.57
CA GLY A 55 -1.29 -16.19 0.61
C GLY A 55 -1.37 -17.33 -0.40
N ASN A 56 -2.04 -18.43 -0.06
CA ASN A 56 -2.27 -19.57 -0.95
C ASN A 56 -3.63 -19.52 -1.67
N MET A 57 -4.44 -18.48 -1.45
CA MET A 57 -5.74 -18.33 -2.12
C MET A 57 -5.62 -17.54 -3.42
N PRO A 58 -6.39 -17.93 -4.46
CA PRO A 58 -6.56 -17.08 -5.63
C PRO A 58 -7.12 -15.70 -5.24
N MET A 59 -6.61 -14.63 -5.85
CA MET A 59 -6.93 -13.24 -5.50
C MET A 59 -8.44 -12.94 -5.47
N ILE A 60 -9.22 -13.58 -6.35
CA ILE A 60 -10.68 -13.42 -6.41
C ILE A 60 -11.34 -13.94 -5.12
N VAL A 61 -10.88 -15.09 -4.62
CA VAL A 61 -11.38 -15.70 -3.38
C VAL A 61 -10.92 -14.88 -2.18
N ALA A 62 -9.66 -14.45 -2.17
CA ALA A 62 -9.11 -13.59 -1.12
C ALA A 62 -9.88 -12.26 -0.99
N ARG A 63 -10.29 -11.63 -2.10
CA ARG A 63 -11.11 -10.42 -2.10
C ARG A 63 -12.52 -10.65 -1.58
N ALA A 64 -13.10 -11.82 -1.86
CA ALA A 64 -14.45 -12.15 -1.40
C ALA A 64 -14.49 -12.48 0.09
N GLN A 65 -13.51 -13.23 0.58
CA GLN A 65 -13.45 -13.66 1.99
C GLN A 65 -12.82 -12.60 2.89
N TYR A 66 -11.76 -11.92 2.43
CA TYR A 66 -11.00 -10.95 3.22
C TYR A 66 -10.86 -9.58 2.51
N PRO A 67 -11.97 -8.90 2.18
CA PRO A 67 -11.94 -7.67 1.37
C PRO A 67 -11.11 -6.56 2.02
N MET A 68 -11.19 -6.43 3.35
CA MET A 68 -10.47 -5.39 4.10
C MET A 68 -8.96 -5.62 4.15
N PHE A 69 -8.54 -6.88 4.22
CA PHE A 69 -7.13 -7.25 4.18
C PHE A 69 -6.52 -7.00 2.79
N VAL A 70 -7.23 -7.41 1.73
CA VAL A 70 -6.75 -7.13 0.36
C VAL A 70 -6.69 -5.62 0.13
N ALA A 71 -7.69 -4.85 0.57
CA ALA A 71 -7.66 -3.40 0.46
C ALA A 71 -6.51 -2.74 1.25
N SER A 72 -6.15 -3.28 2.43
CA SER A 72 -5.01 -2.76 3.20
C SER A 72 -3.66 -3.15 2.59
N MET A 73 -3.53 -4.38 2.08
CA MET A 73 -2.35 -4.80 1.31
C MET A 73 -2.18 -3.97 0.05
N GLU A 74 -3.24 -3.75 -0.74
CA GLU A 74 -3.18 -2.92 -1.93
C GLU A 74 -2.73 -1.49 -1.60
N ARG A 75 -3.21 -0.92 -0.49
CA ARG A 75 -2.76 0.40 -0.01
C ARG A 75 -1.31 0.40 0.48
N ALA A 76 -0.86 -0.68 1.11
CA ALA A 76 0.53 -0.80 1.57
C ALA A 76 1.49 -0.97 0.38
N ILE A 77 1.10 -1.74 -0.63
CA ILE A 77 1.85 -1.90 -1.87
C ILE A 77 1.93 -0.56 -2.61
N THR A 78 0.80 0.13 -2.81
CA THR A 78 0.85 1.44 -3.49
C THR A 78 1.68 2.46 -2.70
N ALA A 79 1.58 2.50 -1.37
CA ALA A 79 2.41 3.41 -0.57
C ALA A 79 3.91 3.10 -0.66
N THR A 80 4.29 1.82 -0.77
CA THR A 80 5.69 1.42 -0.92
C THR A 80 6.21 1.68 -2.33
N GLU A 81 5.41 1.41 -3.36
CA GLU A 81 5.71 1.80 -4.74
C GLU A 81 5.85 3.31 -4.89
N ASP A 82 4.95 4.09 -4.29
CA ASP A 82 5.01 5.55 -4.32
C ASP A 82 6.29 6.08 -3.61
N ALA A 83 6.69 5.46 -2.51
CA ALA A 83 7.94 5.81 -1.82
C ALA A 83 9.18 5.50 -2.70
N LEU A 84 9.19 4.37 -3.40
CA LEU A 84 10.26 3.97 -4.32
C LEU A 84 10.35 4.91 -5.53
N VAL A 85 9.21 5.24 -6.14
CA VAL A 85 9.17 6.18 -7.28
C VAL A 85 9.63 7.56 -6.86
N LYS A 86 9.22 8.04 -5.67
CA LYS A 86 9.64 9.34 -5.14
C LYS A 86 11.15 9.39 -4.86
N ALA A 87 11.73 8.29 -4.39
CA ALA A 87 13.19 8.16 -4.26
C ALA A 87 13.86 8.18 -5.64
N CYS A 88 13.34 7.40 -6.59
CA CYS A 88 13.87 7.30 -7.96
C CYS A 88 13.83 8.65 -8.72
N GLY A 89 12.78 9.46 -8.54
CA GLY A 89 12.66 10.78 -9.19
C GLY A 89 13.83 11.73 -8.91
N LYS A 90 14.51 11.58 -7.77
CA LYS A 90 15.71 12.35 -7.42
C LYS A 90 16.94 11.96 -8.25
N ASP A 91 16.99 10.70 -8.69
CA ASP A 91 18.14 10.12 -9.39
C ASP A 91 18.04 10.25 -10.91
N ILE A 92 16.85 10.53 -11.46
CA ILE A 92 16.69 10.73 -12.91
C ILE A 92 17.29 12.06 -13.32
N GLN A 93 18.16 12.04 -14.32
CA GLN A 93 18.75 13.22 -14.93
C GLN A 93 18.37 13.33 -16.41
N VAL A 94 18.39 14.56 -16.93
CA VAL A 94 18.25 14.84 -18.36
C VAL A 94 19.41 14.14 -19.10
N GLY A 95 19.10 13.51 -20.23
CA GLY A 95 20.05 12.70 -21.02
C GLY A 95 20.10 11.22 -20.66
N MET A 96 19.37 10.76 -19.63
CA MET A 96 19.21 9.33 -19.37
C MET A 96 18.33 8.66 -20.44
N SER A 97 18.52 7.37 -20.70
CA SER A 97 17.66 6.63 -21.61
C SER A 97 16.34 6.24 -20.94
N LYS A 98 15.26 6.16 -21.74
CA LYS A 98 13.95 5.66 -21.34
C LYS A 98 14.02 4.32 -20.60
N GLY A 99 14.85 3.39 -21.10
CA GLY A 99 15.01 2.07 -20.49
C GLY A 99 15.53 2.12 -19.05
N VAL A 100 16.48 3.02 -18.76
CA VAL A 100 17.01 3.21 -17.40
C VAL A 100 15.94 3.78 -16.47
N VAL A 101 15.13 4.72 -16.96
CA VAL A 101 14.01 5.30 -16.21
C VAL A 101 12.99 4.24 -15.84
N LEU A 102 12.53 3.44 -16.81
CA LEU A 102 11.53 2.39 -16.60
C LEU A 102 12.04 1.28 -15.68
N HIS A 103 13.33 0.94 -15.76
CA HIS A 103 13.94 -0.04 -14.87
C HIS A 103 14.04 0.46 -13.42
N ARG A 104 14.29 1.76 -13.20
CA ARG A 104 14.47 2.32 -11.85
C ARG A 104 13.17 2.75 -11.18
N CYS A 105 12.29 3.41 -11.92
CA CYS A 105 11.04 3.97 -11.41
C CYS A 105 9.83 3.07 -11.69
N GLY A 106 10.02 1.91 -12.32
CA GLY A 106 8.93 1.03 -12.74
C GLY A 106 8.10 1.63 -13.87
N GLN A 107 6.89 1.09 -14.07
CA GLN A 107 6.01 1.55 -15.14
C GLN A 107 5.28 2.84 -14.76
N PRO A 108 5.18 3.81 -15.69
CA PRO A 108 4.39 5.01 -15.49
C PRO A 108 2.90 4.67 -15.45
N ALA A 109 2.14 5.49 -14.73
CA ALA A 109 0.69 5.37 -14.61
C ALA A 109 -0.04 5.86 -15.87
N ASN A 110 0.54 6.84 -16.57
CA ASN A 110 0.05 7.35 -17.83
C ASN A 110 1.23 7.69 -18.75
N VAL A 111 1.07 7.43 -20.04
CA VAL A 111 1.99 7.81 -21.11
C VAL A 111 1.17 8.51 -22.18
N GLU A 112 1.46 9.79 -22.38
CA GLU A 112 0.90 10.60 -23.46
C GLU A 112 1.98 10.82 -24.51
N THR A 113 1.66 10.55 -25.78
CA THR A 113 2.56 10.81 -26.90
C THR A 113 2.08 12.06 -27.62
N GLU A 114 2.94 13.06 -27.72
CA GLU A 114 2.69 14.28 -28.48
C GLU A 114 3.42 14.26 -29.83
N ASP A 115 3.12 15.25 -30.67
CA ASP A 115 3.82 15.49 -31.92
C ASP A 115 5.35 15.56 -31.70
N PHE A 116 6.11 15.13 -32.71
CA PHE A 116 7.58 15.06 -32.69
C PHE A 116 8.19 14.01 -31.74
N ASP A 117 7.47 12.90 -31.51
CA ASP A 117 7.98 11.71 -30.81
C ASP A 117 8.38 12.00 -29.35
N VAL A 118 7.63 12.92 -28.73
CA VAL A 118 7.76 13.27 -27.32
C VAL A 118 6.77 12.42 -26.51
N GLU A 119 7.30 11.60 -25.63
CA GLU A 119 6.52 10.82 -24.67
C GLU A 119 6.56 11.51 -23.29
N LYS A 120 5.38 11.87 -22.79
CA LYS A 120 5.18 12.38 -21.43
C LYS A 120 4.75 11.24 -20.53
N MET A 121 5.66 10.81 -19.66
CA MET A 121 5.42 9.74 -18.70
C MET A 121 5.10 10.34 -17.34
N ARG A 122 3.96 9.94 -16.76
CA ARG A 122 3.50 10.41 -15.45
C ARG A 122 3.32 9.23 -14.50
N TRP A 123 3.89 9.34 -13.31
CA TRP A 123 3.68 8.40 -12.20
C TRP A 123 2.63 8.93 -11.23
N ARG A 124 2.05 8.03 -10.43
CA ARG A 124 1.02 8.37 -9.42
C ARG A 124 1.52 9.35 -8.36
N THR A 125 2.82 9.30 -8.06
CA THR A 125 3.51 10.22 -7.15
C THR A 125 3.58 11.67 -7.62
N GLY A 126 3.24 11.94 -8.88
CA GLY A 126 3.40 13.25 -9.50
C GLY A 126 4.72 13.45 -10.23
N LEU A 127 5.62 12.45 -10.24
CA LEU A 127 6.81 12.47 -11.08
C LEU A 127 6.40 12.50 -12.56
N LEU A 128 6.97 13.44 -13.29
CA LEU A 128 6.71 13.67 -14.70
C LEU A 128 8.03 13.72 -15.45
N VAL A 129 8.15 12.85 -16.45
CA VAL A 129 9.37 12.70 -17.26
C VAL A 129 8.99 12.85 -18.72
N HIS A 130 9.63 13.76 -19.44
CA HIS A 130 9.51 13.82 -20.89
C HIS A 130 10.68 13.09 -21.51
N VAL A 131 10.38 12.24 -22.47
CA VAL A 131 11.33 11.49 -23.27
C VAL A 131 11.14 11.90 -24.71
N GLN A 132 12.21 12.23 -25.42
CA GLN A 132 12.20 12.47 -26.85
C GLN A 132 13.29 11.64 -27.52
N HIS A 133 12.95 10.92 -28.59
CA HIS A 133 13.86 9.98 -29.26
C HIS A 133 14.53 8.98 -28.29
N GLY A 134 13.80 8.55 -27.25
CA GLY A 134 14.30 7.61 -26.24
C GLY A 134 15.20 8.19 -25.15
N LEU A 135 15.45 9.51 -25.14
CA LEU A 135 16.25 10.22 -24.13
C LEU A 135 15.38 11.16 -23.29
N VAL A 136 15.68 11.24 -21.99
CA VAL A 136 15.01 12.15 -21.07
C VAL A 136 15.40 13.59 -21.41
N THR A 137 14.41 14.43 -21.73
CA THR A 137 14.61 15.86 -22.02
C THR A 137 14.17 16.76 -20.88
N TYR A 138 13.24 16.30 -20.04
CA TYR A 138 12.71 17.07 -18.93
C TYR A 138 12.25 16.16 -17.79
N VAL A 139 12.44 16.62 -16.55
CA VAL A 139 11.99 15.93 -15.33
C VAL A 139 11.40 16.96 -14.38
N SER A 140 10.21 16.67 -13.85
CA SER A 140 9.48 17.50 -12.88
C SER A 140 8.84 16.64 -11.80
N GLY A 141 8.59 17.23 -10.62
CA GLY A 141 8.01 16.52 -9.47
C GLY A 141 9.02 15.80 -8.57
N ARG A 142 10.21 16.37 -8.39
CA ARG A 142 11.24 15.92 -7.41
C ARG A 142 10.91 16.35 -5.98
#